data_AF-W9BSJ4-F1
#
_entry.id   AF-W9BSJ4-F1
#
_cell.length_a   1.000
_cell.length_b   1.000
_cell.length_c   1.000
_cell.angle_alpha   90.00
_cell.angle_beta   90.00
_cell.angle_gamma   90.00
#
_symmetry.space_group_name_H-M   'P 1'
#
loop_
_entity.id
_entity.type
_entity.pdbx_description
1 polymer ?
#
loop_
_entity_poly.entity_id
_entity_poly.type
_entity_poly.pdbx_seq_one_letter_code
_entity_poly.pdbx_strand_id
1 'polypeptide(L)'
;MLIDRRFEPYIPKAAPLPSTGPFISAEVPGDFEQLREREARLIGKVTVAKDLSRYHHAFNDIMRKEARLREKAAQETWYSLYQPEFDNPVDQRQMRLMNALFCALARRGHDARVFADQRPRGFRPEIMIGDTRLSLSIGIIGKHSTRMRHGEVVPDPSLPASTPLYIRCDEPGLSPWQDRTDSKLESQIADIAVSLIVAGEIAFRRRLAEAEIRAEQERIEREQREEAARQELARLRLEHIRELNEQRIANLRMSGELLRQSQDLRALVAQVKRELEHRGDIGKQRLSDWEEWALAEADKLDPFLSGQIMSHLDPPNIPPEEE
;
A
#
# COMPACT_ATOMS: atom_id res chain seq x y z
N MET A 1 -5.32 -11.30 14.57
CA MET A 1 -5.43 -12.74 14.27
C MET A 1 -5.70 -12.89 12.78
N LEU A 2 -4.91 -13.68 12.06
CA LEU A 2 -5.29 -14.13 10.72
C LEU A 2 -6.31 -15.25 10.89
N ILE A 3 -7.57 -14.95 10.56
CA ILE A 3 -8.64 -15.94 10.47
C ILE A 3 -8.36 -16.79 9.21
N ASP A 4 -8.40 -18.11 9.34
CA ASP A 4 -8.37 -19.00 8.18
C ASP A 4 -9.59 -18.69 7.29
N ARG A 5 -9.35 -18.47 5.99
CA ARG A 5 -10.35 -18.08 4.98
C ARG A 5 -11.60 -18.96 4.99
N ARG A 6 -11.48 -20.22 5.41
CA ARG A 6 -12.63 -21.14 5.54
C ARG A 6 -13.67 -20.68 6.57
N PHE A 7 -13.26 -19.91 7.58
CA PHE A 7 -14.13 -19.41 8.64
C PHE A 7 -14.59 -17.96 8.43
N GLU A 8 -14.05 -17.27 7.42
CA GLU A 8 -14.42 -15.89 7.10
C GLU A 8 -15.93 -15.67 6.85
N PRO A 9 -16.69 -16.61 6.24
CA PRO A 9 -18.15 -16.46 6.08
C PRO A 9 -18.93 -16.62 7.39
N TYR A 10 -18.34 -17.29 8.39
CA TYR A 10 -19.02 -17.68 9.63
C TYR A 10 -18.66 -16.79 10.82
N ILE A 11 -17.63 -15.95 10.67
CA ILE A 11 -17.24 -14.99 11.69
C ILE A 11 -17.90 -13.66 11.36
N PRO A 12 -18.87 -13.20 12.18
CA PRO A 12 -19.46 -11.89 11.98
C PRO A 12 -18.34 -10.85 12.00
N LYS A 13 -18.19 -10.09 10.90
CA LYS A 13 -17.26 -8.97 10.84
C LYS A 13 -17.71 -7.97 11.90
N ALA A 14 -16.90 -7.81 12.95
CA ALA A 14 -17.17 -6.80 13.95
C ALA A 14 -17.24 -5.43 13.27
N ALA A 15 -18.23 -4.61 13.66
CA ALA A 15 -18.26 -3.23 13.23
C ALA A 15 -16.94 -2.55 13.61
N PRO A 16 -16.35 -1.72 12.74
CA PRO A 16 -15.14 -0.99 13.07
C PRO A 16 -15.38 -0.16 14.35
N LEU A 17 -14.40 -0.17 15.25
CA LEU A 17 -14.46 0.67 16.45
C LEU A 17 -14.47 2.14 16.01
N PRO A 18 -15.45 2.94 16.45
CA PRO A 18 -15.51 4.35 16.09
C PRO A 18 -14.34 5.10 16.74
N SER A 19 -13.70 6.03 16.00
CA SER A 19 -12.65 6.87 16.57
C SER A 19 -13.14 7.84 17.65
N THR A 20 -14.45 8.05 17.74
CA THR A 20 -15.12 8.91 18.72
C THR A 20 -15.44 8.19 20.04
N GLY A 21 -15.22 6.88 20.13
CA GLY A 21 -15.37 6.10 21.36
C GLY A 21 -16.80 5.60 21.64
N PRO A 22 -17.06 5.08 22.85
CA PRO A 22 -16.28 5.29 24.07
C PRO A 22 -15.08 4.34 24.21
N PHE A 23 -13.86 4.91 24.29
CA PHE A 23 -12.65 4.18 24.77
C PHE A 23 -12.63 4.01 26.29
N ILE A 24 -13.61 4.63 26.96
CA ILE A 24 -13.72 4.62 28.41
C ILE A 24 -14.05 3.21 28.85
N SER A 25 -13.13 2.60 29.58
CA SER A 25 -13.34 1.32 30.23
C SER A 25 -12.99 1.43 31.71
N ALA A 26 -13.29 0.38 32.47
CA ALA A 26 -12.84 0.29 33.85
C ALA A 26 -11.31 0.34 33.98
N GLU A 27 -10.56 0.07 32.91
CA GLU A 27 -9.09 0.06 32.88
C GLU A 27 -8.50 1.33 32.27
N VAL A 28 -9.18 1.94 31.30
CA VAL A 28 -8.69 3.10 30.54
C VAL A 28 -9.66 4.29 30.69
N PRO A 29 -9.31 5.31 31.48
CA PRO A 29 -10.09 6.54 31.57
C PRO A 29 -10.14 7.32 30.25
N GLY A 30 -11.13 8.20 30.11
CA GLY A 30 -11.22 9.11 28.96
C GLY A 30 -10.09 10.13 28.92
N ASP A 31 -9.64 10.59 30.08
CA ASP A 31 -8.57 11.57 30.27
C ASP A 31 -7.20 10.90 30.48
N PHE A 32 -6.19 11.36 29.74
CA PHE A 32 -4.84 10.81 29.78
C PHE A 32 -4.10 11.11 31.09
N GLU A 33 -4.41 12.22 31.77
CA GLU A 33 -3.80 12.52 33.07
C GLU A 33 -4.35 11.60 34.17
N GLN A 34 -5.65 11.28 34.13
CA GLN A 34 -6.23 10.26 35.02
C GLN A 34 -5.62 8.87 34.77
N LEU A 35 -5.38 8.52 33.50
CA LEU A 35 -4.66 7.29 33.15
C LEU A 35 -3.24 7.31 33.73
N ARG A 36 -2.51 8.42 33.58
CA ARG A 36 -1.16 8.61 34.13
C ARG A 36 -1.13 8.39 35.64
N GLU A 37 -2.00 9.06 36.39
CA GLU A 37 -2.06 8.95 37.85
C GLU A 37 -2.40 7.52 38.31
N ARG A 38 -3.34 6.88 37.62
CA ARG A 38 -3.73 5.50 37.89
C ARG A 38 -2.57 4.54 37.66
N GLU A 39 -1.92 4.64 36.50
CA GLU A 39 -0.80 3.76 36.16
C GLU A 39 0.41 4.00 37.06
N ALA A 40 0.68 5.24 37.46
CA ALA A 40 1.70 5.55 38.46
C ALA A 40 1.45 4.85 39.79
N ARG A 41 0.19 4.84 40.25
CA ARG A 41 -0.22 4.13 41.48
C ARG A 41 -0.08 2.61 41.34
N LEU A 42 -0.47 2.05 40.20
CA LEU A 42 -0.49 0.60 39.97
C LEU A 42 0.90 0.01 39.70
N ILE A 43 1.75 0.71 38.95
CA ILE A 43 3.14 0.29 38.70
C ILE A 43 3.96 0.38 39.99
N GLY A 44 3.74 1.44 40.76
CA GLY A 44 4.46 1.73 42.00
C GLY A 44 5.97 1.82 41.79
N LYS A 45 6.73 1.39 42.79
CA LYS A 45 8.19 1.43 42.74
C LYS A 45 8.74 0.33 41.83
N VAL A 46 9.55 0.71 40.85
CA VAL A 46 10.34 -0.23 40.04
C VAL A 46 11.79 -0.21 40.51
N THR A 47 12.41 -1.39 40.66
CA THR A 47 13.82 -1.51 41.03
C THR A 47 14.57 -2.19 39.90
N VAL A 48 15.70 -1.59 39.49
CA VAL A 48 16.60 -2.20 38.51
C VAL A 48 17.49 -3.22 39.23
N ALA A 49 17.41 -4.48 38.80
CA ALA A 49 18.23 -5.55 39.38
C ALA A 49 19.72 -5.30 39.14
N LYS A 50 20.57 -5.79 40.05
CA LYS A 50 22.03 -5.65 39.92
C LYS A 50 22.60 -6.54 38.81
N ASP A 51 21.97 -7.67 38.55
CA ASP A 51 22.34 -8.62 37.51
C ASP A 51 21.12 -9.01 36.66
N LEU A 52 21.37 -9.79 35.62
CA LEU A 52 20.36 -10.33 34.70
C LEU A 52 20.13 -11.83 34.94
N SER A 53 20.18 -12.29 36.19
CA SER A 53 19.86 -13.69 36.54
C SER A 53 18.39 -14.04 36.27
N ARG A 54 17.49 -13.07 36.48
CA ARG A 54 16.08 -13.13 36.10
C ARG A 54 15.80 -12.02 35.09
N TYR A 55 15.37 -12.40 33.89
CA TYR A 55 15.10 -11.46 32.82
C TYR A 55 13.75 -11.71 32.16
N HIS A 56 13.19 -10.65 31.58
CA HIS A 56 11.98 -10.71 30.79
C HIS A 56 12.18 -11.61 29.56
N HIS A 57 11.16 -12.41 29.21
CA HIS A 57 11.26 -13.42 28.15
C HIS A 57 11.68 -12.85 26.78
N ALA A 58 11.46 -11.55 26.54
CA ALA A 58 11.98 -10.83 25.37
C ALA A 58 13.50 -11.03 25.16
N PHE A 59 14.26 -11.17 26.24
CA PHE A 59 15.72 -11.35 26.20
C PHE A 59 16.16 -12.81 25.96
N ASN A 60 15.25 -13.80 25.95
CA ASN A 60 15.58 -15.22 25.81
C ASN A 60 16.53 -15.48 24.62
N ASP A 61 16.21 -14.91 23.46
CA ASP A 61 16.99 -15.13 22.25
C ASP A 61 18.39 -14.50 22.33
N ILE A 62 18.50 -13.31 22.91
CA ILE A 62 19.77 -12.61 23.10
C ILE A 62 20.64 -13.36 24.11
N MET A 63 20.08 -13.72 25.27
CA MET A 63 20.81 -14.42 26.33
C MET A 63 21.30 -15.80 25.88
N ARG A 64 20.49 -16.53 25.10
CA ARG A 64 20.90 -17.81 24.50
C ARG A 64 22.04 -17.64 23.49
N LYS A 65 21.97 -16.61 22.63
CA LYS A 65 23.04 -16.30 21.66
C LYS A 65 24.34 -15.93 22.36
N GLU A 66 24.28 -15.05 23.35
CA GLU A 66 25.45 -14.63 24.15
C GLU A 66 26.06 -15.81 24.92
N ALA A 67 25.24 -16.67 25.54
CA ALA A 67 25.74 -17.88 26.22
C ALA A 67 26.49 -18.81 25.26
N ARG A 68 25.96 -19.01 24.05
CA ARG A 68 26.63 -19.81 23.01
C ARG A 68 27.94 -19.17 22.53
N LEU A 69 27.99 -17.84 22.45
CA LEU A 69 29.22 -17.12 22.11
C LEU A 69 30.27 -17.27 23.22
N ARG A 70 29.89 -17.14 24.50
CA ARG A 70 30.78 -17.38 25.64
C ARG A 70 31.37 -18.78 25.64
N GLU A 71 30.54 -19.80 25.40
CA GLU A 71 30.99 -21.19 25.35
C GLU A 71 32.01 -21.40 24.22
N LYS A 72 31.72 -20.89 23.02
CA LYS A 72 32.65 -20.98 21.88
C LYS A 72 33.95 -20.22 22.11
N ALA A 73 33.87 -19.02 22.69
CA ALA A 73 35.05 -18.22 23.04
C ALA A 73 35.94 -18.92 24.08
N ALA A 74 35.35 -19.74 24.97
CA ALA A 74 36.10 -20.54 25.93
C ALA A 74 36.74 -21.79 25.31
N GLN A 75 36.16 -22.35 24.24
CA GLN A 75 36.63 -23.58 23.60
C GLN A 75 37.64 -23.33 22.46
N GLU A 76 37.50 -22.23 21.70
CA GLU A 76 38.32 -21.97 20.51
C GLU A 76 39.44 -20.96 20.77
N THR A 77 40.65 -21.27 20.29
CA THR A 77 41.81 -20.37 20.32
C THR A 77 41.58 -19.06 19.53
N TRP A 78 40.65 -19.07 18.56
CA TRP A 78 40.28 -17.92 17.74
C TRP A 78 39.22 -17.03 18.42
N TYR A 79 39.56 -16.57 19.63
CA TYR A 79 38.73 -15.76 20.53
C TYR A 79 38.07 -14.53 19.86
N SER A 80 38.70 -13.95 18.84
CA SER A 80 38.24 -12.71 18.20
C SER A 80 36.94 -12.84 17.38
N LEU A 81 36.61 -14.04 16.88
CA LEU A 81 35.40 -14.27 16.06
C LEU A 81 34.15 -14.56 16.89
N TYR A 82 34.32 -14.97 18.16
CA TYR A 82 33.23 -15.42 19.02
C TYR A 82 33.08 -14.59 20.29
N GLN A 83 33.64 -13.37 20.34
CA GLN A 83 33.52 -12.50 21.52
C GLN A 83 32.05 -12.17 21.81
N PRO A 84 31.58 -12.42 23.05
CA PRO A 84 30.29 -11.92 23.53
C PRO A 84 30.19 -10.41 23.32
N GLU A 85 28.98 -9.94 23.08
CA GLU A 85 28.78 -8.61 22.54
C GLU A 85 28.29 -7.64 23.59
N PHE A 86 27.41 -8.13 24.45
CA PHE A 86 26.75 -7.34 25.46
C PHE A 86 27.39 -7.52 26.84
N ASP A 87 28.62 -8.02 26.91
CA ASP A 87 29.35 -8.24 28.18
C ASP A 87 30.06 -6.97 28.70
N ASN A 88 30.12 -5.89 27.92
CA ASN A 88 30.71 -4.64 28.39
C ASN A 88 29.82 -3.92 29.42
N PRO A 89 30.39 -3.08 30.30
CA PRO A 89 29.64 -2.49 31.42
C PRO A 89 28.46 -1.60 30.99
N VAL A 90 28.56 -0.92 29.84
CA VAL A 90 27.50 -0.06 29.31
C VAL A 90 26.33 -0.91 28.81
N ASP A 91 26.60 -1.93 28.00
CA ASP A 91 25.57 -2.81 27.46
C ASP A 91 24.86 -3.60 28.57
N GLN A 92 25.60 -4.06 29.58
CA GLN A 92 25.02 -4.67 30.78
C GLN A 92 24.10 -3.69 31.53
N ARG A 93 24.44 -2.40 31.61
CA ARG A 93 23.53 -1.39 32.17
C ARG A 93 22.31 -1.18 31.29
N GLN A 94 22.48 -1.07 29.97
CA GLN A 94 21.36 -0.92 29.03
C GLN A 94 20.38 -2.09 29.12
N MET A 95 20.88 -3.33 29.14
CA MET A 95 20.05 -4.52 29.30
C MET A 95 19.31 -4.55 30.63
N ARG A 96 19.97 -4.16 31.75
CA ARG A 96 19.30 -4.09 33.06
C ARG A 96 18.19 -3.05 33.10
N LEU A 97 18.40 -1.88 32.50
CA LEU A 97 17.37 -0.83 32.37
C LEU A 97 16.17 -1.33 31.55
N MET A 98 16.42 -1.92 30.39
CA MET A 98 15.37 -2.47 29.53
C MET A 98 14.64 -3.64 30.18
N ASN A 99 15.35 -4.54 30.87
CA ASN A 99 14.76 -5.64 31.61
C ASN A 99 13.81 -5.15 32.71
N ALA A 100 14.22 -4.14 33.48
CA ALA A 100 13.39 -3.54 34.52
C ALA A 100 12.13 -2.89 33.94
N LEU A 101 12.28 -2.18 32.82
CA LEU A 101 11.17 -1.58 32.09
C LEU A 101 10.18 -2.63 31.58
N PHE A 102 10.66 -3.68 30.92
CA PHE A 102 9.80 -4.75 30.39
C PHE A 102 9.10 -5.52 31.50
N CYS A 103 9.79 -5.84 32.60
CA CYS A 103 9.16 -6.44 33.77
C CYS A 103 8.09 -5.52 34.40
N ALA A 104 8.28 -4.19 34.38
CA ALA A 104 7.27 -3.25 34.86
C ALA A 104 6.03 -3.23 33.98
N LEU A 105 6.21 -3.24 32.66
CA LEU A 105 5.12 -3.28 31.68
C LEU A 105 4.37 -4.63 31.71
N ALA A 106 5.08 -5.74 31.85
CA ALA A 106 4.49 -7.08 31.98
C ALA A 106 3.57 -7.22 33.19
N ARG A 107 3.88 -6.56 34.32
CA ARG A 107 2.99 -6.50 35.49
C ARG A 107 1.64 -5.82 35.20
N ARG A 108 1.57 -5.01 34.14
CA ARG A 108 0.36 -4.34 33.67
C ARG A 108 -0.30 -5.05 32.48
N GLY A 109 0.20 -6.23 32.09
CA GLY A 109 -0.34 -7.00 30.96
C GLY A 109 0.14 -6.52 29.59
N HIS A 110 1.18 -5.69 29.55
CA HIS A 110 1.84 -5.26 28.31
C HIS A 110 3.03 -6.15 27.99
N ASP A 111 3.39 -6.23 26.72
CA ASP A 111 4.49 -7.09 26.27
C ASP A 111 5.64 -6.26 25.66
N ALA A 112 6.79 -6.88 25.52
CA ALA A 112 7.96 -6.28 24.91
C ALA A 112 8.74 -7.30 24.09
N ARG A 113 9.43 -6.81 23.07
CA ARG A 113 10.37 -7.57 22.25
C ARG A 113 11.67 -6.81 22.15
N VAL A 114 12.76 -7.53 22.00
CA VAL A 114 14.05 -6.92 21.74
C VAL A 114 14.74 -7.67 20.63
N PHE A 115 15.16 -6.92 19.63
CA PHE A 115 15.96 -7.44 18.54
C PHE A 115 17.39 -6.95 18.73
N ALA A 116 18.34 -7.84 18.51
CA ALA A 116 19.73 -7.46 18.33
C ALA A 116 19.94 -7.23 16.84
N ASP A 117 20.23 -5.98 16.46
CA ASP A 117 20.61 -5.67 15.08
C ASP A 117 21.92 -6.40 14.76
N GLN A 118 22.07 -6.89 13.52
CA GLN A 118 23.24 -7.68 13.16
C GLN A 118 24.47 -6.79 12.85
N ARG A 119 24.23 -5.54 12.38
CA ARG A 119 25.23 -4.55 11.92
C ARG A 119 24.59 -3.13 11.78
N PRO A 120 25.01 -2.09 12.53
CA PRO A 120 25.79 -2.16 13.77
C PRO A 120 24.98 -2.83 14.87
N ARG A 121 25.66 -3.61 15.70
CA ARG A 121 24.99 -4.39 16.74
C ARG A 121 24.52 -3.46 17.86
N GLY A 122 23.20 -3.36 17.99
CA GLY A 122 22.52 -2.53 18.98
C GLY A 122 21.19 -3.16 19.38
N PHE A 123 20.63 -2.67 20.48
CA PHE A 123 19.30 -3.07 20.94
C PHE A 123 18.24 -2.27 20.20
N ARG A 124 17.30 -2.98 19.58
CA ARG A 124 16.03 -2.42 19.12
C ARG A 124 14.89 -2.94 19.99
N PRO A 125 14.63 -2.27 21.13
CA PRO A 125 13.48 -2.57 21.96
C PRO A 125 12.18 -2.11 21.29
N GLU A 126 11.19 -2.99 21.28
CA GLU A 126 9.82 -2.71 20.87
C GLU A 126 8.88 -3.06 22.02
N ILE A 127 7.92 -2.18 22.30
CA ILE A 127 6.94 -2.35 23.36
C ILE A 127 5.56 -2.47 22.74
N MET A 128 4.75 -3.38 23.28
CA MET A 128 3.36 -3.59 22.91
C MET A 128 2.45 -3.14 24.06
N ILE A 129 1.79 -2.01 23.89
CA ILE A 129 0.76 -1.49 24.80
C ILE A 129 -0.60 -1.85 24.21
N GLY A 130 -1.20 -2.95 24.69
CA GLY A 130 -2.36 -3.54 24.01
C GLY A 130 -1.98 -3.92 22.58
N ASP A 131 -2.69 -3.36 21.61
CA ASP A 131 -2.41 -3.56 20.18
C ASP A 131 -1.46 -2.48 19.59
N THR A 132 -1.04 -1.51 20.39
CA THR A 132 -0.14 -0.45 19.94
C THR A 132 1.31 -0.84 20.12
N ARG A 133 2.02 -0.92 18.99
CA ARG A 133 3.48 -1.01 18.97
C ARG A 133 4.14 0.36 19.13
N LEU A 134 5.09 0.45 20.06
CA LEU A 134 5.99 1.59 20.28
C LEU A 134 7.45 1.14 20.09
N SER A 135 8.19 1.88 19.27
CA SER A 135 9.64 1.67 19.09
C SER A 135 10.42 2.49 20.11
N LEU A 136 11.42 1.86 20.72
CA LEU A 136 12.33 2.50 21.66
C LEU A 136 13.77 2.46 21.13
N SER A 137 14.57 3.44 21.56
CA SER A 137 16.02 3.39 21.45
C SER A 137 16.68 3.69 22.80
N ILE A 138 17.80 3.03 23.06
CA ILE A 138 18.67 3.29 24.20
C ILE A 138 20.09 3.54 23.68
N GLY A 139 20.77 4.54 24.22
CA GLY A 139 22.10 4.89 23.72
C GLY A 139 22.89 5.80 24.66
N ILE A 140 24.14 6.06 24.29
CA ILE A 140 25.06 6.93 25.05
C ILE A 140 24.77 8.39 24.71
N ILE A 141 24.79 9.26 25.73
CA ILE A 141 24.67 10.70 25.57
C ILE A 141 26.04 11.30 25.23
N GLY A 142 26.07 12.12 24.18
CA GLY A 142 27.26 12.90 23.83
C GLY A 142 28.40 12.08 23.23
N LYS A 143 29.59 12.70 23.19
CA LYS A 143 30.80 12.09 22.64
C LYS A 143 31.37 11.06 23.60
N HIS A 144 31.77 9.91 23.07
CA HIS A 144 32.36 8.81 23.83
C HIS A 144 33.50 8.16 23.03
N SER A 145 34.35 7.38 23.71
CA SER A 145 35.40 6.60 23.04
C SER A 145 34.75 5.54 22.14
N THR A 146 35.25 5.42 20.93
CA THR A 146 34.78 4.46 19.93
C THR A 146 35.95 3.69 19.36
N ARG A 147 35.69 2.45 18.94
CA ARG A 147 36.66 1.60 18.25
C ARG A 147 36.09 1.07 16.94
N MET A 148 36.96 0.75 15.99
CA MET A 148 36.58 0.06 14.77
C MET A 148 36.46 -1.45 15.04
N ARG A 149 35.29 -2.04 14.76
CA ARG A 149 35.05 -3.49 14.86
C ARG A 149 34.31 -3.96 13.61
N HIS A 150 34.87 -4.93 12.90
CA HIS A 150 34.28 -5.50 11.67
C HIS A 150 33.84 -4.46 10.60
N GLY A 151 34.56 -3.35 10.46
CA GLY A 151 34.22 -2.31 9.49
C GLY A 151 33.28 -1.22 10.02
N GLU A 152 32.86 -1.28 11.28
CA GLU A 152 31.92 -0.34 11.88
C GLU A 152 32.50 0.34 13.12
N VAL A 153 32.09 1.58 13.35
CA VAL A 153 32.44 2.36 14.54
C VAL A 153 31.48 1.98 15.66
N VAL A 154 32.00 1.34 16.71
CA VAL A 154 31.22 0.91 17.88
C VAL A 154 31.76 1.56 19.15
N PRO A 155 30.93 1.70 20.21
CA PRO A 155 31.41 2.14 21.51
C PRO A 155 32.57 1.28 22.02
N ASP A 156 33.52 1.91 22.70
CA ASP A 156 34.64 1.22 23.32
C ASP A 156 34.14 0.31 24.47
N PRO A 157 34.43 -1.01 24.47
CA PRO A 157 34.00 -1.92 25.53
C PRO A 157 34.56 -1.60 26.91
N SER A 158 35.62 -0.78 26.99
CA SER A 158 36.17 -0.32 28.26
C SER A 158 35.36 0.79 28.91
N LEU A 159 34.31 1.30 28.24
CA LEU A 159 33.44 2.33 28.80
C LEU A 159 32.81 1.86 30.12
N PRO A 160 32.85 2.69 31.18
CA PRO A 160 32.33 2.32 32.48
C PRO A 160 30.80 2.33 32.47
N ALA A 161 30.18 1.55 33.37
CA ALA A 161 28.72 1.55 33.54
C ALA A 161 28.15 2.93 33.93
N SER A 162 28.97 3.83 34.50
CA SER A 162 28.58 5.22 34.79
C SER A 162 28.42 6.11 33.55
N THR A 163 28.67 5.58 32.35
CA THR A 163 28.52 6.31 31.09
C THR A 163 27.06 6.79 30.95
N PRO A 164 26.81 8.10 30.73
CA PRO A 164 25.47 8.65 30.66
C PRO A 164 24.65 8.07 29.49
N LEU A 165 23.43 7.62 29.78
CA LEU A 165 22.53 6.98 28.83
C LEU A 165 21.23 7.76 28.64
N TYR A 166 20.61 7.60 27.47
CA TYR A 166 19.24 8.04 27.19
C TYR A 166 18.35 6.88 26.78
N ILE A 167 17.04 7.02 27.03
CA ILE A 167 15.97 6.19 26.48
C ILE A 167 15.04 7.12 25.72
N ARG A 168 14.73 6.79 24.47
CA ARG A 168 13.82 7.57 23.62
C ARG A 168 12.74 6.67 23.06
N CYS A 169 11.51 7.17 23.00
CA CYS A 169 10.44 6.59 22.22
C CYS A 169 10.27 7.39 20.94
N ASP A 170 10.06 6.71 19.80
CA ASP A 170 9.85 7.39 18.52
C ASP A 170 8.42 7.98 18.38
N GLU A 171 7.55 7.76 19.36
CA GLU A 171 6.19 8.31 19.38
C GLU A 171 6.22 9.84 19.60
N PRO A 172 5.52 10.63 18.76
CA PRO A 172 5.46 12.08 18.89
C PRO A 172 5.01 12.57 20.27
N GLY A 173 5.61 13.68 20.72
CA GLY A 173 5.26 14.35 21.98
C GLY A 173 5.98 13.82 23.22
N LEU A 174 6.75 12.73 23.11
CA LEU A 174 7.63 12.26 24.18
C LEU A 174 9.04 12.83 24.04
N SER A 175 9.51 13.51 25.10
CA SER A 175 10.92 13.89 25.23
C SER A 175 11.75 12.69 25.66
N PRO A 176 13.02 12.58 25.22
CA PRO A 176 13.89 11.50 25.67
C PRO A 176 14.16 11.59 27.17
N TRP A 177 14.14 10.43 27.84
CA TRP A 177 14.62 10.29 29.21
C TRP A 177 16.13 10.14 29.18
N GLN A 178 16.81 10.76 30.12
CA GLN A 178 18.26 10.75 30.15
C GLN A 178 18.79 10.78 31.57
N ASP A 179 19.98 10.24 31.74
CA ASP A 179 20.74 10.48 32.97
C ASP A 179 20.99 11.97 33.15
N ARG A 180 20.67 12.44 34.35
CA ARG A 180 20.96 13.79 34.83
C ARG A 180 21.90 13.73 36.02
N THR A 181 22.38 14.89 36.45
CA THR A 181 23.22 15.03 37.65
C THR A 181 22.46 14.66 38.93
N ASP A 182 21.16 14.93 38.96
CA ASP A 182 20.26 14.73 40.10
C ASP A 182 19.41 13.46 40.02
N SER A 183 19.24 12.88 38.82
CA SER A 183 18.41 11.70 38.61
C SER A 183 19.02 10.74 37.59
N LYS A 184 19.10 9.45 37.95
CA LYS A 184 19.56 8.39 37.06
C LYS A 184 18.39 7.71 36.37
N LEU A 185 18.60 7.10 35.21
CA LEU A 185 17.56 6.34 34.51
C LEU A 185 17.00 5.22 35.39
N GLU A 186 17.81 4.61 36.25
CA GLU A 186 17.38 3.56 37.18
C GLU A 186 16.24 4.01 38.12
N SER A 187 16.25 5.28 38.54
CA SER A 187 15.18 5.85 39.37
C SER A 187 13.96 6.30 38.55
N GLN A 188 14.10 6.46 37.23
CA GLN A 188 13.04 6.95 36.34
C GLN A 188 12.21 5.83 35.71
N ILE A 189 12.58 4.55 35.86
CA ILE A 189 11.93 3.43 35.15
C ILE A 189 10.41 3.38 35.39
N ALA A 190 9.94 3.68 36.60
CA ALA A 190 8.51 3.72 36.90
C ALA A 190 7.79 4.77 36.03
N ASP A 191 8.30 6.00 36.03
CA ASP A 191 7.73 7.13 35.28
C ASP A 191 7.83 6.91 33.76
N ILE A 192 8.91 6.28 33.30
CA ILE A 192 9.08 5.86 31.90
C ILE A 192 7.99 4.86 31.53
N ALA A 193 7.78 3.82 32.34
CA ALA A 193 6.75 2.81 32.07
C ALA A 193 5.35 3.44 32.00
N VAL A 194 5.00 4.30 32.95
CA VAL A 194 3.71 5.05 32.94
C VAL A 194 3.56 5.87 31.67
N SER A 195 4.59 6.64 31.31
CA SER A 195 4.56 7.52 30.15
C SER A 195 4.41 6.74 28.85
N LEU A 196 5.01 5.55 28.75
CA LEU A 196 4.87 4.67 27.59
C LEU A 196 3.48 4.05 27.48
N ILE A 197 2.85 3.68 28.60
CA ILE A 197 1.45 3.21 28.58
C ILE A 197 0.53 4.30 28.06
N VAL A 198 0.65 5.52 28.61
CA VAL A 198 -0.15 6.67 28.18
C VAL A 198 0.10 7.00 26.70
N ALA A 199 1.35 7.00 26.25
CA ALA A 199 1.67 7.24 24.86
C ALA A 199 1.14 6.13 23.93
N GLY A 200 1.13 4.88 24.38
CA GLY A 200 0.53 3.76 23.65
C GLY A 200 -0.97 3.95 23.42
N GLU A 201 -1.69 4.46 24.42
CA GLU A 201 -3.11 4.77 24.32
C GLU A 201 -3.38 6.00 23.42
N ILE A 202 -2.57 7.06 23.54
CA ILE A 202 -2.65 8.23 22.65
C ILE A 202 -2.44 7.80 21.19
N ALA A 203 -1.41 6.99 20.95
CA ALA A 203 -1.10 6.48 19.62
C ALA A 203 -2.20 5.55 19.09
N PHE A 204 -2.82 4.74 19.96
CA PHE A 204 -3.96 3.91 19.60
C PHE A 204 -5.12 4.77 19.07
N ARG A 205 -5.57 5.75 19.87
CA ARG A 205 -6.69 6.63 19.51
C ARG A 205 -6.40 7.44 18.24
N ARG A 206 -5.17 7.93 18.09
CA ARG A 206 -4.75 8.65 16.87
C ARG A 206 -4.83 7.76 15.64
N ARG A 207 -4.26 6.55 15.69
CA ARG A 207 -4.26 5.61 14.55
C ARG A 207 -5.67 5.18 14.17
N LEU A 208 -6.60 5.08 15.13
CA LEU A 208 -7.99 4.77 14.83
C LEU A 208 -8.67 5.91 14.07
N ALA A 209 -8.46 7.16 14.48
CA ALA A 209 -8.95 8.33 13.75
C ALA A 209 -8.35 8.43 12.33
N GLU A 210 -7.04 8.20 12.20
CA GLU A 210 -6.38 8.16 10.89
C GLU A 210 -6.91 7.05 9.99
N ALA A 211 -7.23 5.88 10.55
CA ALA A 211 -7.81 4.76 9.81
C ALA A 211 -9.23 5.06 9.31
N GLU A 212 -10.05 5.72 10.11
CA GLU A 212 -11.40 6.14 9.73
C GLU A 212 -11.36 7.16 8.58
N ILE A 213 -10.49 8.18 8.68
CA ILE A 213 -10.28 9.17 7.62
C ILE A 213 -9.82 8.48 6.32
N ARG A 214 -8.88 7.54 6.42
CA ARG A 214 -8.38 6.80 5.25
C ARG A 214 -9.46 5.94 4.60
N ALA A 215 -10.25 5.23 5.40
CA ALA A 215 -11.35 4.41 4.88
C ALA A 215 -12.39 5.26 4.14
N GLU A 216 -12.70 6.45 4.66
CA GLU A 216 -13.60 7.39 4.00
C GLU A 216 -13.01 7.93 2.68
N GLN A 217 -11.73 8.30 2.67
CA GLN A 217 -11.03 8.72 1.45
C GLN A 217 -11.03 7.62 0.38
N GLU A 218 -10.73 6.38 0.77
CA GLU A 218 -10.74 5.23 -0.14
C GLU A 218 -12.14 4.97 -0.73
N ARG A 219 -13.21 5.23 0.05
CA ARG A 219 -14.60 5.13 -0.43
C ARG A 219 -14.89 6.20 -1.48
N ILE A 220 -14.59 7.45 -1.18
CA ILE A 220 -14.79 8.59 -2.10
C ILE A 220 -14.00 8.38 -3.39
N GLU A 221 -12.73 7.97 -3.29
CA GLU A 221 -11.91 7.70 -4.47
C GLU A 221 -12.46 6.56 -5.33
N ARG A 222 -13.04 5.52 -4.71
CA ARG A 222 -13.67 4.42 -5.45
C ARG A 222 -14.89 4.88 -6.22
N GLU A 223 -15.78 5.64 -5.57
CA GLU A 223 -16.97 6.21 -6.21
C GLU A 223 -16.57 7.13 -7.38
N GLN A 224 -15.56 7.98 -7.20
CA GLN A 224 -15.04 8.84 -8.27
C GLN A 224 -14.46 8.05 -9.45
N ARG A 225 -13.73 6.96 -9.18
CA ARG A 225 -13.18 6.10 -10.24
C ARG A 225 -14.29 5.39 -11.01
N GLU A 226 -15.32 4.93 -10.34
CA GLU A 226 -16.49 4.28 -10.97
C GLU A 226 -17.29 5.29 -11.81
N GLU A 227 -17.50 6.51 -11.33
CA GLU A 227 -18.12 7.59 -12.09
C GLU A 227 -17.29 7.98 -13.33
N ALA A 228 -15.98 8.16 -13.16
CA ALA A 228 -15.08 8.48 -14.28
C ALA A 228 -15.07 7.37 -15.33
N ALA A 229 -15.04 6.10 -14.91
CA ALA A 229 -15.11 4.95 -15.82
C ALA A 229 -16.43 4.91 -16.61
N ARG A 230 -17.56 5.21 -15.95
CA ARG A 230 -18.87 5.31 -16.61
C ARG A 230 -18.91 6.45 -17.63
N GLN A 231 -18.37 7.62 -17.29
CA GLN A 231 -18.31 8.77 -18.20
C GLN A 231 -17.41 8.49 -19.41
N GLU A 232 -16.24 7.88 -19.20
CA GLU A 232 -15.32 7.51 -20.28
C GLU A 232 -15.94 6.48 -21.22
N LEU A 233 -16.59 5.44 -20.68
CA LEU A 233 -17.31 4.44 -21.47
C LEU A 233 -18.42 5.09 -22.31
N ALA A 234 -19.19 6.01 -21.71
CA ALA A 234 -20.23 6.75 -22.42
C ALA A 234 -19.64 7.63 -23.54
N ARG A 235 -18.48 8.26 -23.30
CA ARG A 235 -17.78 9.06 -24.32
C ARG A 235 -17.32 8.20 -25.49
N LEU A 236 -16.62 7.11 -25.22
CA LEU A 236 -16.12 6.20 -26.26
C LEU A 236 -17.26 5.61 -27.09
N ARG A 237 -18.39 5.27 -26.45
CA ARG A 237 -19.60 4.85 -27.16
C ARG A 237 -20.13 5.94 -28.08
N LEU A 238 -20.25 7.18 -27.60
CA LEU A 238 -20.73 8.29 -28.42
C LEU A 238 -19.80 8.56 -29.61
N GLU A 239 -18.49 8.50 -29.41
CA GLU A 239 -17.49 8.64 -30.47
C GLU A 239 -17.64 7.53 -31.51
N HIS A 240 -17.76 6.27 -31.07
CA HIS A 240 -17.97 5.14 -31.97
C HIS A 240 -19.26 5.28 -32.80
N ILE A 241 -20.36 5.74 -32.20
CA ILE A 241 -21.62 6.01 -32.90
C ILE A 241 -21.44 7.11 -33.96
N ARG A 242 -20.66 8.15 -33.66
CA ARG A 242 -20.37 9.22 -34.63
C ARG A 242 -19.59 8.68 -35.81
N GLU A 243 -18.53 7.90 -35.58
CA GLU A 243 -17.73 7.30 -36.64
C GLU A 243 -18.56 6.40 -37.57
N LEU A 244 -19.41 5.53 -37.00
CA LEU A 244 -20.28 4.66 -37.79
C LEU A 244 -21.29 5.47 -38.64
N ASN A 245 -21.83 6.57 -38.08
CA ASN A 245 -22.72 7.44 -38.84
C ASN A 245 -21.99 8.21 -39.95
N GLU A 246 -20.76 8.66 -39.73
CA GLU A 246 -19.95 9.32 -40.76
C GLU A 246 -19.65 8.37 -41.92
N GLN A 247 -19.27 7.12 -41.62
CA GLN A 247 -19.08 6.07 -42.63
C GLN A 247 -20.37 5.79 -43.41
N ARG A 248 -21.51 5.73 -42.72
CA ARG A 248 -22.83 5.54 -43.35
C ARG A 248 -23.15 6.68 -44.32
N ILE A 249 -22.90 7.93 -43.94
CA ILE A 249 -23.10 9.10 -44.80
C ILE A 249 -22.15 9.06 -46.01
N ALA A 250 -20.90 8.66 -45.82
CA ALA A 250 -19.93 8.51 -46.91
C ALA A 250 -20.39 7.44 -47.92
N ASN A 251 -20.86 6.29 -47.45
CA ASN A 251 -21.38 5.20 -48.29
C ASN A 251 -22.64 5.62 -49.06
N LEU A 252 -23.53 6.39 -48.43
CA LEU A 252 -24.71 6.95 -49.09
C LEU A 252 -24.31 7.90 -50.23
N ARG A 253 -23.35 8.81 -50.00
CA ARG A 253 -22.84 9.72 -51.03
C ARG A 253 -22.21 8.97 -52.20
N MET A 254 -21.40 7.95 -51.91
CA MET A 254 -20.78 7.10 -52.93
C MET A 254 -21.85 6.39 -53.78
N SER A 255 -22.89 5.86 -53.14
CA SER A 255 -23.98 5.19 -53.83
C SER A 255 -24.75 6.18 -54.73
N GLY A 256 -24.98 7.42 -54.28
CA GLY A 256 -25.55 8.46 -55.13
C GLY A 256 -24.71 8.76 -56.39
N GLU A 257 -23.38 8.81 -56.25
CA GLU A 257 -22.46 9.02 -57.37
C GLU A 257 -22.48 7.84 -58.35
N LEU A 258 -22.41 6.61 -57.84
CA LEU A 258 -22.48 5.38 -58.63
C LEU A 258 -23.80 5.27 -59.40
N LEU A 259 -24.93 5.63 -58.76
CA LEU A 259 -26.23 5.68 -59.44
C LEU A 259 -26.21 6.68 -60.60
N ARG A 260 -25.66 7.89 -60.39
CA ARG A 260 -25.52 8.89 -61.46
C ARG A 260 -24.70 8.36 -62.62
N GLN A 261 -23.54 7.75 -62.34
CA GLN A 261 -22.67 7.19 -63.38
C GLN A 261 -23.35 6.07 -64.17
N SER A 262 -24.11 5.18 -63.50
CA SER A 262 -24.89 4.14 -64.17
C SER A 262 -25.97 4.73 -65.10
N GLN A 263 -26.64 5.81 -64.68
CA GLN A 263 -27.65 6.51 -65.48
C GLN A 263 -27.02 7.21 -66.68
N ASP A 264 -25.87 7.86 -66.51
CA ASP A 264 -25.13 8.51 -67.58
C ASP A 264 -24.67 7.50 -68.64
N LEU A 265 -24.16 6.33 -68.23
CA LEU A 265 -23.82 5.24 -69.15
C LEU A 265 -25.04 4.72 -69.92
N ARG A 266 -26.16 4.46 -69.22
CA ARG A 266 -27.41 4.02 -69.86
C ARG A 266 -27.93 5.06 -70.87
N ALA A 267 -27.84 6.35 -70.53
CA ALA A 267 -28.22 7.45 -71.42
C ALA A 267 -27.31 7.53 -72.65
N LEU A 268 -25.99 7.37 -72.47
CA LEU A 268 -25.03 7.33 -73.56
C LEU A 268 -25.30 6.16 -74.52
N VAL A 269 -25.52 4.95 -73.99
CA VAL A 269 -25.86 3.76 -74.79
C VAL A 269 -27.13 4.02 -75.62
N ALA A 270 -28.18 4.58 -75.00
CA ALA A 270 -29.43 4.93 -75.69
C ALA A 270 -29.24 6.02 -76.76
N GLN A 271 -28.32 6.97 -76.56
CA GLN A 271 -28.00 7.98 -77.56
C GLN A 271 -27.21 7.40 -78.74
N VAL A 272 -26.16 6.61 -78.46
CA VAL A 272 -25.33 5.96 -79.48
C VAL A 272 -26.14 5.01 -80.35
N LYS A 273 -27.04 4.22 -79.74
CA LYS A 273 -27.97 3.35 -80.47
C LYS A 273 -28.83 4.14 -81.46
N ARG A 274 -29.47 5.22 -81.01
CA ARG A 274 -30.31 6.07 -81.87
C ARG A 274 -29.53 6.64 -83.05
N GLU A 275 -28.34 7.18 -82.80
CA GLU A 275 -27.51 7.81 -83.85
C GLU A 275 -26.96 6.78 -84.86
N LEU A 276 -26.54 5.60 -84.42
CA LEU A 276 -25.98 4.57 -85.30
C LEU A 276 -27.07 3.82 -86.09
N GLU A 277 -28.25 3.61 -85.51
CA GLU A 277 -29.43 3.08 -86.23
C GLU A 277 -29.86 4.01 -87.37
N HIS A 278 -29.72 5.34 -87.21
CA HIS A 278 -30.02 6.31 -88.26
C HIS A 278 -28.96 6.37 -89.38
N ARG A 279 -27.68 6.08 -89.08
CA ARG A 279 -26.59 6.15 -90.06
C ARG A 279 -26.41 4.87 -90.88
N GLY A 280 -26.75 3.70 -90.34
CA GLY A 280 -26.68 2.42 -91.06
C GLY A 280 -25.25 1.89 -91.31
N ASP A 281 -24.23 2.51 -90.73
CA ASP A 281 -22.80 2.23 -91.00
C ASP A 281 -22.24 0.99 -90.27
N ILE A 282 -22.98 0.39 -89.32
CA ILE A 282 -22.50 -0.73 -88.49
C ILE A 282 -23.48 -1.91 -88.57
N GLY A 283 -22.92 -3.13 -88.66
CA GLY A 283 -23.71 -4.36 -88.65
C GLY A 283 -24.49 -4.53 -87.34
N LYS A 284 -25.79 -4.83 -87.45
CA LYS A 284 -26.74 -4.92 -86.32
C LYS A 284 -26.24 -5.80 -85.15
N GLN A 285 -25.57 -6.91 -85.46
CA GLN A 285 -25.04 -7.81 -84.43
C GLN A 285 -23.96 -7.14 -83.58
N ARG A 286 -23.02 -6.42 -84.20
CA ARG A 286 -21.94 -5.74 -83.48
C ARG A 286 -22.45 -4.62 -82.58
N LEU A 287 -23.51 -3.93 -83.00
CA LEU A 287 -24.17 -2.91 -82.17
C LEU A 287 -24.87 -3.55 -80.96
N SER A 288 -25.53 -4.70 -81.17
CA SER A 288 -26.19 -5.47 -80.10
C SER A 288 -25.19 -5.98 -79.07
N ASP A 289 -24.08 -6.59 -79.51
CA ASP A 289 -23.05 -7.12 -78.61
C ASP A 289 -22.40 -6.00 -77.76
N TRP A 290 -22.23 -4.81 -78.35
CA TRP A 290 -21.72 -3.64 -77.64
C TRP A 290 -22.74 -3.05 -76.66
N GLU A 291 -24.02 -2.96 -77.05
CA GLU A 291 -25.11 -2.51 -76.17
C GLU A 291 -25.23 -3.42 -74.94
N GLU A 292 -25.21 -4.73 -75.14
CA GLU A 292 -25.29 -5.72 -74.07
C GLU A 292 -24.10 -5.59 -73.10
N TRP A 293 -22.88 -5.47 -73.63
CA TRP A 293 -21.70 -5.25 -72.80
C TRP A 293 -21.76 -3.94 -72.01
N ALA A 294 -22.16 -2.83 -72.65
CA ALA A 294 -22.18 -1.51 -72.01
C ALA A 294 -23.29 -1.39 -70.95
N LEU A 295 -24.45 -2.02 -71.18
CA LEU A 295 -25.52 -2.12 -70.18
C LEU A 295 -25.10 -3.01 -69.00
N ALA A 296 -24.43 -4.13 -69.27
CA ALA A 296 -23.89 -4.97 -68.20
C ALA A 296 -22.85 -4.24 -67.34
N GLU A 297 -22.06 -3.32 -67.93
CA GLU A 297 -21.14 -2.47 -67.18
C GLU A 297 -21.87 -1.41 -66.34
N ALA A 298 -22.97 -0.83 -66.85
CA ALA A 298 -23.82 0.07 -66.09
C ALA A 298 -24.50 -0.63 -64.90
N ASP A 299 -24.91 -1.90 -65.07
CA ASP A 299 -25.54 -2.70 -64.02
C ASP A 299 -24.57 -3.02 -62.86
N LYS A 300 -23.27 -3.16 -63.15
CA LYS A 300 -22.24 -3.28 -62.09
C LYS A 300 -22.10 -2.02 -61.24
N LEU A 301 -22.35 -0.85 -61.84
CA LEU A 301 -22.29 0.44 -61.14
C LEU A 301 -23.59 0.78 -60.41
N ASP A 302 -24.72 0.17 -60.79
CA ASP A 302 -26.01 0.44 -60.16
C ASP A 302 -26.01 -0.03 -58.69
N PRO A 303 -26.15 0.88 -57.69
CA PRO A 303 -26.08 0.52 -56.26
C PRO A 303 -27.19 -0.43 -55.80
N PHE A 304 -28.30 -0.49 -56.52
CA PHE A 304 -29.41 -1.40 -56.22
C PHE A 304 -29.09 -2.82 -56.69
N LEU A 305 -28.50 -2.95 -57.88
CA LEU A 305 -28.15 -4.25 -58.47
C LEU A 305 -26.86 -4.84 -57.86
N SER A 306 -25.89 -3.98 -57.56
CA SER A 306 -24.64 -4.37 -56.88
C SER A 306 -24.80 -4.68 -55.39
N GLY A 307 -25.96 -4.35 -54.80
CA GLY A 307 -26.22 -4.52 -53.36
C GLY A 307 -25.51 -3.51 -52.47
N GLN A 308 -24.77 -2.55 -53.04
CA GLN A 308 -24.07 -1.49 -52.31
C GLN A 308 -25.01 -0.69 -51.41
N ILE A 309 -26.29 -0.55 -51.79
CA ILE A 309 -27.28 0.17 -51.01
C ILE A 309 -27.52 -0.43 -49.61
N MET A 310 -27.35 -1.74 -49.46
CA MET A 310 -27.52 -2.44 -48.18
C MET A 310 -26.53 -1.99 -47.10
N SER A 311 -25.38 -1.45 -47.51
CA SER A 311 -24.33 -0.99 -46.58
C SER A 311 -24.70 0.22 -45.72
N HIS A 312 -25.78 0.94 -46.04
CA HIS A 312 -26.16 2.18 -45.36
C HIS A 312 -27.68 2.36 -45.17
N LEU A 313 -28.48 1.34 -45.48
CA LEU A 313 -29.94 1.39 -45.28
C LEU A 313 -30.31 1.40 -43.80
N ASP A 314 -29.69 0.54 -43.00
CA ASP A 314 -29.98 0.42 -41.57
C ASP A 314 -29.09 1.32 -40.70
N PRO A 315 -29.59 1.80 -39.55
CA PRO A 315 -28.73 2.43 -38.56
C PRO A 315 -27.70 1.43 -38.01
N PRO A 316 -26.54 1.91 -37.50
CA PRO A 316 -25.54 1.04 -36.90
C PRO A 316 -26.15 0.21 -35.76
N ASN A 317 -25.96 -1.11 -35.83
CA ASN A 317 -26.42 -2.03 -34.80
C ASN A 317 -25.50 -1.92 -33.58
N ILE A 318 -26.00 -1.30 -32.51
CA ILE A 318 -25.27 -1.13 -31.25
C ILE A 318 -25.91 -2.08 -30.24
N PRO A 319 -25.15 -3.03 -29.66
CA PRO A 319 -25.70 -3.90 -28.62
C PRO A 319 -26.20 -3.06 -27.43
N PRO A 320 -27.33 -3.42 -26.82
CA PRO A 320 -27.87 -2.69 -25.68
C PRO A 320 -26.89 -2.72 -24.51
N GLU A 321 -27.01 -1.76 -23.60
CA GLU A 321 -26.29 -1.79 -22.33
C GLU A 321 -26.64 -3.11 -21.63
N GLU A 322 -25.66 -3.99 -21.43
CA GLU A 322 -25.83 -5.10 -20.50
C GLU A 322 -25.94 -4.47 -19.10
N GLU A 323 -27.16 -4.50 -18.55
CA GLU A 323 -27.50 -4.13 -17.16
C GLU A 323 -26.85 -5.09 -16.14
#